data_AF-A0A4U1BHR2-F1
#
_entry.id   AF-A0A4U1BHR2-F1
#
_cell.length_a   1.000
_cell.length_b   1.000
_cell.length_c   1.000
_cell.angle_alpha   90.00
_cell.angle_beta   90.00
_cell.angle_gamma   90.00
#
_symmetry.space_group_name_H-M   'P 1'
#
loop_
_entity.id
_entity.type
_entity.pdbx_description
1 polymer ?
#
loop_
_entity_poly.entity_id
_entity_poly.type
_entity_poly.pdbx_seq_one_letter_code
_entity_poly.pdbx_strand_id
1 'polypeptide(L)'
;MFGLHNQAEIERILAQAATESLPYDSAVNLAQQHQLSFAEFADGIALAIAIGYRQHRYPFEFADGVANWLFGFMTSEVFLSANQNTLPELAAEVYDAFDCGEYLREQDGDEIDPAEKYTRPRIEAILAAR
;
A
#
# COMPACT_ATOMS: atom_id res chain seq x y z
N MET A 1 -9.49 7.66 -11.77
CA MET A 1 -10.31 6.44 -11.94
C MET A 1 -9.34 5.27 -11.97
N PHE A 2 -9.47 4.32 -11.05
CA PHE A 2 -8.58 3.17 -10.93
C PHE A 2 -8.58 2.33 -12.21
N GLY A 3 -7.41 2.06 -12.79
CA GLY A 3 -7.28 1.26 -14.03
C GLY A 3 -7.36 -0.25 -13.82
N LEU A 4 -7.34 -0.72 -12.58
CA LEU A 4 -7.69 -2.11 -12.23
C LEU A 4 -9.21 -2.19 -12.02
N HIS A 5 -9.94 -2.66 -13.03
CA HIS A 5 -11.42 -2.70 -13.01
C HIS A 5 -11.99 -4.02 -12.50
N ASN A 6 -11.15 -5.03 -12.23
CA ASN A 6 -11.58 -6.35 -11.80
C ASN A 6 -11.31 -6.54 -10.31
N GLN A 7 -12.38 -6.58 -9.51
CA GLN A 7 -12.28 -6.78 -8.06
C GLN A 7 -11.52 -8.07 -7.70
N ALA A 8 -11.78 -9.19 -8.38
CA ALA A 8 -11.13 -10.45 -8.06
C ALA A 8 -9.62 -10.43 -8.34
N GLU A 9 -9.20 -9.66 -9.35
CA GLU A 9 -7.80 -9.47 -9.67
C GLU A 9 -7.10 -8.59 -8.63
N ILE A 10 -7.76 -7.50 -8.19
CA ILE A 10 -7.27 -6.67 -7.09
C ILE A 10 -7.07 -7.53 -5.84
N GLU A 11 -8.08 -8.30 -5.42
CA GLU A 11 -7.94 -9.17 -4.24
C GLU A 11 -6.79 -10.16 -4.38
N ARG A 12 -6.58 -10.73 -5.57
CA ARG A 12 -5.46 -11.64 -5.83
C ARG A 12 -4.11 -10.94 -5.72
N ILE A 13 -3.98 -9.75 -6.29
CA ILE A 13 -2.75 -8.93 -6.21
C ILE A 13 -2.46 -8.60 -4.75
N LEU A 14 -3.45 -8.10 -4.02
CA LEU A 14 -3.31 -7.74 -2.61
C LEU A 14 -2.94 -8.95 -1.75
N ALA A 15 -3.60 -10.09 -1.93
CA ALA A 15 -3.28 -11.31 -1.20
C ALA A 15 -1.85 -11.79 -1.46
N GLN A 16 -1.38 -11.70 -2.71
CA GLN A 16 -0.01 -12.10 -3.03
C GLN A 16 1.02 -11.12 -2.46
N ALA A 17 0.75 -9.81 -2.56
CA ALA A 17 1.60 -8.76 -2.01
C ALA A 17 1.71 -8.84 -0.48
N ALA A 18 0.59 -9.10 0.21
CA ALA A 18 0.52 -9.22 1.68
C ALA A 18 1.46 -10.30 2.25
N THR A 19 1.80 -11.30 1.45
CA THR A 19 2.70 -12.40 1.84
C THR A 19 4.03 -12.37 1.08
N GLU A 20 4.40 -11.22 0.49
CA GLU A 20 5.61 -11.03 -0.34
C GLU A 20 5.75 -12.04 -1.50
N SER A 21 4.64 -12.65 -1.91
CA SER A 21 4.62 -13.71 -2.91
C SER A 21 4.41 -13.21 -4.33
N LEU A 22 4.12 -11.91 -4.50
CA LEU A 22 4.00 -11.25 -5.80
C LEU A 22 5.39 -10.83 -6.30
N PRO A 23 5.95 -11.47 -7.35
CA PRO A 23 7.24 -11.06 -7.88
C PRO A 23 7.14 -9.68 -8.55
N TYR A 24 8.17 -8.84 -8.43
CA TYR A 24 8.17 -7.51 -9.05
C TYR A 24 8.01 -7.55 -10.57
N ASP A 25 8.59 -8.54 -11.26
CA ASP A 25 8.37 -8.73 -12.70
C ASP A 25 6.89 -9.00 -13.03
N SER A 26 6.16 -9.67 -12.13
CA SER A 26 4.72 -9.88 -12.31
C SER A 26 3.96 -8.57 -12.11
N ALA A 27 4.34 -7.73 -11.16
CA ALA A 27 3.77 -6.40 -10.98
C ALA A 27 4.04 -5.49 -12.18
N VAL A 28 5.25 -5.52 -12.74
CA VAL A 28 5.62 -4.80 -13.98
C VAL A 28 4.75 -5.25 -15.15
N ASN A 29 4.61 -6.57 -15.34
CA ASN A 29 3.78 -7.12 -16.42
C ASN A 29 2.30 -6.71 -16.26
N LEU A 30 1.77 -6.75 -15.03
CA LEU A 30 0.41 -6.32 -14.73
C LEU A 30 0.23 -4.83 -15.04
N ALA A 31 1.13 -3.95 -14.58
CA ALA A 31 1.07 -2.53 -14.89
C ALA A 31 1.03 -2.28 -16.41
N GLN A 32 1.89 -2.96 -17.17
CA GLN A 32 1.93 -2.88 -18.64
C GLN A 32 0.65 -3.40 -19.31
N GLN A 33 0.12 -4.55 -18.86
CA GLN A 33 -1.13 -5.13 -19.38
C GLN A 33 -2.31 -4.16 -19.24
N HIS A 34 -2.37 -3.45 -18.11
CA HIS A 34 -3.38 -2.43 -17.84
C HIS A 34 -3.05 -1.04 -18.38
N GLN A 35 -1.93 -0.90 -19.11
CA GLN A 35 -1.46 0.39 -19.66
C GLN A 35 -1.30 1.47 -18.58
N LEU A 36 -0.86 1.07 -17.39
CA LEU A 36 -0.56 1.94 -16.27
C LEU A 36 0.95 2.20 -16.21
N SER A 37 1.32 3.42 -15.84
CA SER A 37 2.65 3.67 -15.28
C SER A 37 2.82 2.90 -13.97
N PHE A 38 4.07 2.64 -13.56
CA PHE A 38 4.32 1.97 -12.28
C PHE A 38 3.84 2.81 -11.09
N ALA A 39 3.89 4.14 -11.20
CA ALA A 39 3.33 5.05 -10.22
C ALA A 39 1.81 4.88 -10.09
N GLU A 40 1.07 4.90 -11.20
CA GLU A 40 -0.39 4.68 -11.19
C GLU A 40 -0.78 3.30 -10.66
N PHE A 41 0.02 2.27 -10.97
CA PHE A 41 -0.18 0.94 -10.43
C PHE A 41 0.04 0.89 -8.92
N ALA A 42 1.12 1.52 -8.43
CA ALA A 42 1.44 1.57 -7.00
C ALA A 42 0.40 2.37 -6.20
N ASP A 43 0.01 3.55 -6.68
CA ASP A 43 -1.07 4.36 -6.10
C ASP A 43 -2.41 3.61 -6.11
N GLY A 44 -2.60 2.77 -7.13
CA GLY A 44 -3.69 1.81 -7.19
C GLY A 44 -3.66 0.81 -6.04
N ILE A 45 -2.55 0.12 -5.82
CA ILE A 45 -2.47 -0.82 -4.70
C ILE A 45 -2.66 -0.11 -3.34
N ALA A 46 -2.00 1.04 -3.16
CA ALA A 46 -2.07 1.85 -1.94
C ALA A 46 -3.49 2.29 -1.60
N LEU A 47 -4.24 2.83 -2.56
CA LEU A 47 -5.61 3.28 -2.29
C LEU A 47 -6.54 2.09 -2.00
N ALA A 48 -6.33 0.93 -2.64
CA ALA A 48 -7.15 -0.25 -2.42
C ALA A 48 -7.01 -0.77 -0.97
N ILE A 49 -5.78 -0.82 -0.44
CA ILE A 49 -5.55 -1.21 0.95
C ILE A 49 -6.03 -0.15 1.94
N ALA A 50 -5.82 1.14 1.67
CA ALA A 50 -6.30 2.23 2.52
C ALA A 50 -7.82 2.20 2.68
N ILE A 51 -8.55 2.06 1.56
CA ILE A 51 -10.02 1.95 1.58
C ILE A 51 -10.46 0.68 2.32
N GLY A 52 -9.85 -0.47 2.04
CA GLY A 52 -10.22 -1.73 2.68
C GLY A 52 -9.94 -1.75 4.18
N TYR A 53 -8.81 -1.18 4.62
CA TYR A 53 -8.48 -1.02 6.03
C TYR A 53 -9.44 -0.09 6.76
N ARG A 54 -9.77 1.08 6.17
CA ARG A 54 -10.79 2.00 6.72
C ARG A 54 -12.15 1.33 6.87
N GLN A 55 -12.52 0.46 5.94
CA GLN A 55 -13.79 -0.27 5.95
C GLN A 55 -13.79 -1.53 6.83
N HIS A 56 -12.70 -1.79 7.58
CA HIS A 56 -12.51 -3.02 8.36
C HIS A 56 -12.59 -4.32 7.52
N ARG A 57 -12.37 -4.21 6.20
CA ARG A 57 -12.32 -5.36 5.29
C ARG A 57 -10.96 -6.05 5.32
N TYR A 58 -9.90 -5.30 5.59
CA TYR A 58 -8.55 -5.82 5.75
C TYR A 58 -8.06 -5.56 7.18
N PRO A 59 -7.57 -6.60 7.90
CA PRO A 59 -6.89 -6.40 9.18
C PRO A 59 -5.57 -5.65 8.98
N PHE A 60 -5.02 -5.10 10.06
CA PHE A 60 -3.78 -4.31 10.01
C PHE A 60 -2.64 -5.10 9.38
N GLU A 61 -2.40 -6.34 9.84
CA GLU A 61 -1.27 -7.17 9.39
C GLU A 61 -1.33 -7.47 7.90
N PHE A 62 -2.54 -7.60 7.34
CA PHE A 62 -2.70 -7.79 5.90
C PHE A 62 -2.33 -6.53 5.13
N ALA A 63 -2.88 -5.38 5.55
CA ALA A 63 -2.68 -4.12 4.84
C ALA A 63 -1.22 -3.64 4.97
N ASP A 64 -0.61 -3.84 6.14
CA ASP A 64 0.79 -3.59 6.42
C ASP A 64 1.71 -4.45 5.54
N GLY A 65 1.45 -5.77 5.44
CA GLY A 65 2.21 -6.64 4.55
C GLY A 65 2.18 -6.17 3.08
N VAL A 66 1.04 -5.68 2.60
CA VAL A 66 0.95 -5.09 1.25
C VAL A 66 1.75 -3.79 1.16
N ALA A 67 1.67 -2.92 2.18
CA ALA A 67 2.39 -1.65 2.21
C ALA A 67 3.92 -1.88 2.20
N ASN A 68 4.40 -2.85 2.96
CA ASN A 68 5.80 -3.27 3.00
C ASN A 68 6.27 -3.82 1.64
N TRP A 69 5.48 -4.69 1.00
CA TRP A 69 5.75 -5.14 -0.37
C TRP A 69 5.79 -3.97 -1.36
N LEU A 70 4.85 -3.02 -1.22
CA LEU A 70 4.76 -1.86 -2.11
C LEU A 70 6.00 -0.98 -2.00
N PHE A 71 6.48 -0.73 -0.79
CA PHE A 71 7.72 0.00 -0.56
C PHE A 71 8.92 -0.70 -1.21
N GLY A 72 9.03 -2.01 -1.05
CA GLY A 72 10.06 -2.81 -1.73
C GLY A 72 9.97 -2.73 -3.25
N PHE A 73 8.77 -2.75 -3.82
CA PHE A 73 8.56 -2.59 -5.26
C PHE A 73 8.96 -1.19 -5.75
N MET A 74 8.50 -0.14 -5.07
CA MET A 74 8.76 1.26 -5.44
C MET A 74 10.23 1.66 -5.30
N THR A 75 10.98 0.99 -4.44
CA THR A 75 12.42 1.20 -4.24
C THR A 75 13.31 0.30 -5.11
N SER A 76 12.71 -0.57 -5.94
CA SER A 76 13.45 -1.40 -6.88
C SER A 76 14.10 -0.58 -8.01
N GLU A 77 15.24 -1.06 -8.54
CA GLU A 77 15.96 -0.40 -9.64
C GLU A 77 15.06 -0.20 -10.88
N VAL A 78 14.24 -1.20 -11.19
CA VAL A 78 13.30 -1.18 -12.32
C VAL A 78 12.26 -0.07 -12.13
N PHE A 79 11.69 0.05 -10.92
CA PHE A 79 10.72 1.08 -10.62
C PHE A 79 11.36 2.48 -10.69
N LEU A 80 12.44 2.69 -9.95
CA LEU A 80 13.10 4.00 -9.84
C LEU A 80 13.59 4.50 -11.20
N SER A 81 14.16 3.61 -12.03
CA SER A 81 14.59 3.95 -13.39
C SER A 81 13.43 4.37 -14.29
N ALA A 82 12.26 3.72 -14.14
CA ALA A 82 11.05 4.07 -14.90
C ALA A 82 10.33 5.31 -14.36
N ASN A 83 10.56 5.67 -13.09
CA ASN A 83 9.84 6.74 -12.39
C ASN A 83 10.73 7.94 -12.01
N GLN A 84 11.73 8.25 -12.83
CA GLN A 84 12.62 9.42 -12.66
C GLN A 84 13.29 9.49 -11.28
N ASN A 85 13.56 8.34 -10.67
CA ASN A 85 14.11 8.22 -9.31
C ASN A 85 13.26 8.93 -8.24
N THR A 86 11.93 8.87 -8.38
CA THR A 86 10.95 9.41 -7.43
C THR A 86 9.97 8.35 -6.98
N LEU A 87 9.40 8.51 -5.78
CA LEU A 87 8.32 7.68 -5.27
C LEU A 87 6.98 8.40 -5.48
N PRO A 88 5.92 7.67 -5.87
CA PRO A 88 4.58 8.25 -5.95
C PRO A 88 4.06 8.62 -4.55
N GLU A 89 3.53 9.83 -4.43
CA GLU A 89 3.20 10.46 -3.13
C GLU A 89 2.14 9.68 -2.35
N LEU A 90 1.05 9.25 -3.00
CA LEU A 90 -0.02 8.53 -2.31
C LEU A 90 0.46 7.18 -1.78
N ALA A 91 1.18 6.40 -2.59
CA ALA A 91 1.71 5.13 -2.13
C ALA A 91 2.75 5.28 -1.00
N ALA A 92 3.58 6.32 -1.05
CA ALA A 92 4.51 6.64 0.04
C ALA A 92 3.78 7.05 1.32
N GLU A 93 2.78 7.93 1.24
CA GLU A 93 1.96 8.35 2.39
C GLU A 93 1.25 7.15 3.05
N VAL A 94 0.71 6.24 2.24
CA VAL A 94 0.04 5.03 2.73
C VAL A 94 1.03 4.11 3.41
N TYR A 95 2.22 3.87 2.82
CA TYR A 95 3.29 3.12 3.47
C TYR A 95 3.67 3.72 4.83
N ASP A 96 3.97 5.02 4.86
CA ASP A 96 4.33 5.73 6.10
C ASP A 96 3.23 5.68 7.17
N ALA A 97 1.96 5.55 6.77
CA ALA A 97 0.85 5.40 7.70
C ALA A 97 0.83 4.00 8.34
N PHE A 98 1.11 2.95 7.59
CA PHE A 98 1.17 1.58 8.11
C PHE A 98 2.45 1.35 8.95
N ASP A 99 3.62 1.78 8.46
CA ASP A 99 4.90 1.72 9.17
C ASP A 99 4.82 2.38 10.57
N CYS A 100 4.16 3.54 10.66
CA CYS A 100 3.97 4.22 11.94
C CYS A 100 3.05 3.50 12.94
N GLY A 101 2.26 2.52 12.49
CA GLY A 101 1.43 1.67 13.35
C GLY A 101 2.04 0.33 13.70
N GLU A 102 3.28 0.04 13.29
CA GLU A 102 3.97 -1.21 13.68
C GLU A 102 4.43 -1.20 15.14
N TYR A 103 4.69 -0.02 15.71
CA TYR A 103 5.39 0.12 17.00
C TYR A 103 4.62 0.94 18.03
N LEU A 104 4.53 0.40 19.24
CA LEU A 104 4.25 1.18 20.45
C LEU A 104 5.36 2.20 20.68
N ARG A 105 4.99 3.42 21.05
CA ARG A 105 5.95 4.45 21.45
C ARG A 105 6.21 4.37 22.96
N GLU A 106 7.36 4.85 23.41
CA GLU A 106 7.76 4.83 24.83
C GLU A 106 6.72 5.49 25.77
N GLN A 107 5.98 6.47 25.25
CA GLN A 107 4.94 7.19 25.98
C GLN A 107 3.54 6.53 25.93
N ASP A 108 3.41 5.42 25.21
CA ASP A 108 2.16 4.68 25.10
C ASP A 108 2.03 3.67 26.25
N GLY A 109 0.81 3.51 26.75
CA GLY A 109 0.50 2.40 27.67
C GLY A 109 0.46 1.08 26.92
N ASP A 110 0.70 -0.03 27.63
CA ASP A 110 0.69 -1.39 27.07
C ASP A 110 -0.68 -1.79 26.49
N GLU A 111 -1.75 -1.08 26.86
CA GLU A 111 -3.11 -1.28 26.35
C GLU A 111 -3.39 -0.62 25.00
N ILE A 112 -2.48 0.22 24.51
CA ILE A 112 -2.65 0.94 23.26
C ILE A 112 -2.43 -0.01 22.07
N ASP A 113 -3.34 0.03 21.11
CA ASP A 113 -3.12 -0.53 19.78
C ASP A 113 -2.47 0.56 18.89
N PRO A 114 -1.21 0.39 18.46
CA PRO A 114 -0.54 1.38 17.62
C PRO A 114 -1.20 1.57 16.25
N ALA A 115 -1.81 0.52 15.69
CA ALA A 115 -2.52 0.62 14.41
C ALA A 115 -3.75 1.54 14.54
N GLU A 116 -4.51 1.37 15.62
CA GLU A 116 -5.65 2.24 15.92
C GLU A 116 -5.21 3.68 16.25
N LYS A 117 -4.09 3.83 16.95
CA LYS A 117 -3.61 5.15 17.38
C LYS A 117 -2.91 5.95 16.28
N TYR A 118 -2.18 5.27 15.39
CA TYR A 118 -1.29 5.92 14.43
C TYR A 118 -1.65 5.66 12.96
N THR A 119 -2.00 4.44 12.59
CA THR A 119 -2.36 4.13 11.19
C THR A 119 -3.74 4.63 10.86
N ARG A 120 -4.76 4.30 11.67
CA ARG A 120 -6.16 4.63 11.36
C ARG A 120 -6.40 6.13 11.12
N PRO A 121 -5.94 7.06 11.99
CA PRO A 121 -6.16 8.49 11.75
C PRO A 121 -5.44 9.01 10.49
N ARG A 122 -4.27 8.46 10.16
CA ARG A 122 -3.52 8.84 8.95
C ARG A 122 -4.21 8.35 7.69
N ILE A 123 -4.65 7.09 7.66
CA ILE A 123 -5.42 6.54 6.54
C ILE A 123 -6.71 7.33 6.33
N GLU A 124 -7.40 7.73 7.40
CA GLU A 124 -8.58 8.60 7.30
C GLU A 124 -8.24 9.96 6.69
N ALA A 125 -7.16 10.60 7.12
CA ALA A 125 -6.71 11.89 6.57
C ALA A 125 -6.32 11.79 5.08
N ILE A 126 -5.54 10.77 4.72
CA ILE A 126 -5.13 10.47 3.33
C ILE A 126 -6.36 10.33 2.43
N LEU A 127 -7.37 9.58 2.89
CA LEU A 127 -8.59 9.36 2.12
C LEU A 127 -9.56 10.54 2.11
N ALA A 128 -9.53 11.41 3.12
CA ALA A 128 -10.36 12.61 3.18
C ALA A 128 -9.84 13.75 2.29
N ALA A 129 -8.55 13.75 1.96
CA ALA A 129 -7.92 14.75 1.10
C ALA A 129 -8.16 14.53 -0.41
N ARG A 130 -8.99 13.54 -0.79
CA ARG A 130 -9.10 13.02 -2.17
C ARG A 130 -10.55 12.86 -2.61
#